data_AF-A0A4V2V4M7-F1
#
_entry.id   AF-A0A4V2V4M7-F1
#
_cell.length_a   1.000
_cell.length_b   1.000
_cell.length_c   1.000
_cell.angle_alpha   90.00
_cell.angle_beta   90.00
_cell.angle_gamma   90.00
#
_symmetry.space_group_name_H-M   'P 1'
#
loop_
_entity.id
_entity.type
_entity.pdbx_description
1 polymer ?
#
loop_
_entity_poly.entity_id
_entity_poly.type
_entity_poly.pdbx_seq_one_letter_code
_entity_poly.pdbx_strand_id
1 'polypeptide(L)' 'MKAIFVQFKCDPGEAYEVADIVVRTLEETSEIYSTSGHYDLLAKFYLPDEADIGHFVTSQLQTIKGVKDTFTLVTFKAFS' A
#
# COMPACT_ATOMS: atom_id res chain seq x y z
N MET A 1 -0.33 3.85 -16.58
CA MET A 1 -0.66 3.46 -15.20
C MET A 1 0.27 2.33 -14.79
N LYS A 2 1.07 2.53 -13.74
CA LYS A 2 2.00 1.54 -13.19
C LYS A 2 1.39 0.88 -11.98
N ALA A 3 1.44 -0.45 -11.93
CA ALA A 3 1.09 -1.18 -10.72
C ALA A 3 2.25 -1.15 -9.74
N ILE A 4 1.97 -0.90 -8.46
CA ILE A 4 2.90 -1.18 -7.37
C ILE A 4 2.19 -2.05 -6.34
N PHE A 5 2.94 -2.87 -5.63
CA PHE A 5 2.45 -3.57 -4.46
C PHE A 5 3.16 -3.02 -3.23
N VAL A 6 2.40 -2.75 -2.18
CA VAL A 6 2.95 -2.28 -0.91
C VAL A 6 2.47 -3.23 0.17
N GLN A 7 3.41 -3.78 0.92
CA GLN A 7 3.12 -4.50 2.14
C GLN A 7 3.20 -3.56 3.32
N PHE A 8 2.25 -3.64 4.25
CA PHE A 8 2.19 -2.78 5.43
C PHE A 8 2.44 -3.60 6.68
N LYS A 9 3.33 -3.10 7.54
CA LYS A 9 3.42 -3.52 8.93
C LYS A 9 2.60 -2.55 9.73
N CYS A 10 1.68 -3.07 10.53
CA CYS A 10 0.79 -2.25 11.35
C CYS A 10 1.13 -2.41 12.83
N ASP A 11 0.68 -1.44 13.62
CA ASP A 11 0.65 -1.60 15.07
C ASP A 11 -0.29 -2.76 15.48
N PRO A 12 0.00 -3.47 16.59
CA PRO A 12 -0.79 -4.62 17.00
C PRO A 12 -2.28 -4.28 17.15
N GLY A 13 -3.13 -4.97 16.39
CA GLY A 13 -4.58 -4.78 16.40
C GLY A 13 -5.11 -3.72 15.42
N GLU A 14 -4.24 -3.00 14.70
CA GLU A 14 -4.67 -1.87 13.84
C GLU A 14 -4.76 -2.22 12.35
N ALA A 15 -4.36 -3.42 11.92
CA ALA A 15 -4.29 -3.79 10.49
C ALA A 15 -5.61 -3.58 9.72
N TYR A 16 -6.76 -3.91 10.33
CA TYR A 16 -8.06 -3.72 9.66
C TYR A 16 -8.46 -2.24 9.57
N GLU A 17 -8.13 -1.43 10.57
CA GLU A 17 -8.39 0.02 10.54
C GLU A 17 -7.52 0.70 9.48
N VAL A 18 -6.23 0.35 9.43
CA VAL A 18 -5.32 0.81 8.37
C VAL A 18 -5.86 0.45 6.99
N ALA A 19 -6.35 -0.78 6.81
CA ALA A 19 -6.94 -1.19 5.54
C ALA A 19 -8.19 -0.39 5.16
N ASP A 20 -9.10 -0.12 6.11
CA ASP A 20 -10.28 0.73 5.87
C ASP A 20 -9.87 2.14 5.45
N ILE A 21 -8.89 2.74 6.15
CA ILE A 21 -8.38 4.07 5.82
C ILE A 21 -7.80 4.09 4.41
N VAL A 22 -6.94 3.12 4.05
CA VAL A 22 -6.34 3.02 2.71
C VAL A 22 -7.42 2.98 1.63
N VAL A 23 -8.41 2.08 1.76
CA VAL A 23 -9.49 1.93 0.76
C VAL A 23 -10.36 3.17 0.65
N ARG A 24 -10.61 3.87 1.75
CA ARG A 24 -11.50 5.04 1.76
C ARG A 24 -10.83 6.35 1.36
N THR A 25 -9.52 6.46 1.51
CA THR A 25 -8.79 7.73 1.33
C THR A 25 -7.92 7.77 0.08
N LEU A 26 -7.51 6.62 -0.45
CA LEU A 26 -6.60 6.54 -1.58
C LEU A 26 -7.29 5.95 -2.81
N GLU A 27 -7.63 6.83 -3.75
CA GLU A 27 -8.31 6.45 -5.01
C GLU A 27 -7.47 5.52 -5.88
N GLU A 28 -6.14 5.53 -5.70
CA GLU A 28 -5.20 4.67 -6.41
C GLU A 28 -5.28 3.21 -5.96
N THR A 29 -5.99 2.92 -4.86
CA THR A 29 -6.15 1.57 -4.32
C THR A 29 -6.96 0.69 -5.26
N SER A 30 -6.35 -0.38 -5.75
CA SER A 30 -7.04 -1.41 -6.56
C SER A 30 -7.65 -2.49 -5.67
N GLU A 31 -6.85 -3.04 -4.77
CA GLU A 31 -7.21 -4.17 -3.91
C GLU A 31 -6.26 -4.21 -2.72
N ILE A 32 -6.76 -4.66 -1.57
CA ILE A 32 -5.98 -4.85 -0.36
C ILE A 32 -6.42 -6.14 0.34
N TYR A 33 -5.45 -6.87 0.88
CA TYR A 33 -5.67 -8.13 1.56
C TYR A 33 -4.98 -8.12 2.92
N SER A 34 -5.67 -8.68 3.93
CA SER A 34 -5.02 -9.09 5.18
C SER A 34 -4.20 -10.35 4.92
N THR A 35 -2.95 -10.33 5.36
CA THR A 35 -1.99 -11.42 5.15
C THR A 35 -1.39 -11.87 6.46
N SER A 36 -1.10 -13.16 6.58
CA SER A 36 -0.25 -13.69 7.64
C SER A 36 1.21 -13.72 7.17
N GLY A 37 2.16 -13.39 8.05
CA GLY A 37 3.58 -13.42 7.73
C GLY A 37 4.34 -12.29 8.42
N HIS A 38 5.38 -11.77 7.77
CA HIS A 38 6.14 -10.64 8.29
C HIS A 38 5.35 -9.33 8.27
N TYR A 39 4.53 -9.14 7.23
CA TYR A 39 3.66 -7.99 7.02
C TYR A 39 2.19 -8.39 7.19
N ASP A 40 1.37 -7.40 7.57
CA ASP A 40 -0.01 -7.61 7.98
C ASP A 40 -1.00 -7.36 6.84
N LEU A 41 -0.66 -6.47 5.90
CA LEU A 41 -1.44 -6.18 4.71
C LEU A 41 -0.59 -6.25 3.44
N LEU A 42 -1.22 -6.63 2.32
CA LEU A 42 -0.71 -6.48 0.96
C LEU A 42 -1.72 -5.67 0.15
N ALA A 43 -1.34 -4.49 -0.32
CA ALA A 43 -2.17 -3.66 -1.18
C ALA A 43 -1.53 -3.46 -2.56
N LYS A 44 -2.38 -3.33 -3.56
CA LYS A 44 -2.01 -2.99 -4.93
C LYS A 44 -2.55 -1.62 -5.27
N PHE A 45 -1.70 -0.78 -5.84
CA PHE A 45 -2.05 0.55 -6.31
C PHE A 45 -1.77 0.70 -7.80
N TYR A 46 -2.59 1.51 -8.48
CA TYR A 46 -2.29 1.99 -9.82
C TYR A 46 -1.95 3.47 -9.79
N LEU A 47 -0.72 3.80 -10.16
CA LEU A 47 -0.25 5.18 -10.21
C LEU A 47 -0.11 5.66 -11.66
N PRO A 48 -0.25 6.96 -11.94
CA PRO A 48 0.15 7.54 -13.21
C PRO A 48 1.62 7.23 -13.55
N ASP A 49 1.96 7.19 -14.84
CA ASP A 49 3.32 6.80 -15.25
C ASP A 49 4.40 7.80 -14.80
N GLU A 50 4.01 9.06 -14.62
CA GLU A 50 4.87 10.17 -14.15
C GLU A 50 4.82 10.38 -12.62
N ALA A 51 4.09 9.53 -11.89
CA ALA A 51 3.95 9.70 -10.45
C ALA A 51 5.27 9.43 -9.70
N ASP A 52 5.55 10.26 -8.69
CA ASP A 52 6.64 10.02 -7.75
C ASP A 52 6.20 8.97 -6.72
N ILE A 53 6.64 7.73 -6.93
CA ILE A 53 6.34 6.59 -6.05
C ILE A 53 6.89 6.84 -4.64
N GLY A 54 8.08 7.44 -4.52
CA GLY A 54 8.69 7.72 -3.23
C GLY A 54 7.82 8.68 -2.44
N HIS A 55 7.40 9.79 -3.06
CA HIS A 55 6.52 10.76 -2.43
C HIS A 55 5.15 10.16 -2.05
N PHE A 56 4.54 9.35 -2.93
CA PHE A 56 3.28 8.65 -2.63
C PHE A 56 3.41 7.76 -1.38
N VAL A 57 4.45 6.92 -1.33
CA VAL A 57 4.66 6.01 -0.21
C VAL A 57 4.96 6.76 1.08
N THR A 58 5.92 7.69 1.07
CA THR A 58 6.38 8.34 2.32
C THR A 58 5.43 9.40 2.83
N SER A 59 4.64 10.04 1.96
CA SER A 59 3.79 11.18 2.35
C SER A 59 2.33 10.79 2.50
N GLN A 60 1.87 9.74 1.81
CA GLN A 60 0.48 9.28 1.88
C GLN A 60 0.34 7.95 2.62
N LEU A 61 1.18 6.95 2.33
CA LEU A 61 1.01 5.62 2.94
C LEU A 61 1.59 5.54 4.36
N GLN A 62 2.85 5.97 4.55
CA GLN A 62 3.55 5.87 5.83
C GLN A 62 3.01 6.83 6.90
N THR A 63 2.25 7.84 6.48
CA THR A 63 1.63 8.82 7.39
C THR A 63 0.29 8.35 7.93
N ILE A 64 -0.25 7.23 7.43
CA ILE A 64 -1.49 6.63 7.94
C ILE A 64 -1.24 6.16 9.38
N LYS A 65 -2.10 6.60 10.29
CA LYS A 65 -2.05 6.17 11.68
C LYS A 65 -2.16 4.65 11.77
N GLY A 66 -1.27 4.05 12.56
CA GLY A 66 -1.19 2.60 12.74
C GLY A 66 -0.25 1.91 11.75
N VAL A 67 0.26 2.61 10.72
CA VAL A 67 1.34 2.08 9.87
C VAL A 67 2.67 2.25 10.60
N LYS A 68 3.39 1.14 10.73
CA LYS A 68 4.70 1.07 11.37
C LYS A 68 5.84 0.95 10.36
N ASP A 69 5.60 0.25 9.25
CA ASP A 69 6.58 0.06 8.17
C ASP A 69 5.87 -0.26 6.86
N THR A 70 6.55 -0.03 5.74
CA THR A 70 6.07 -0.34 4.39
C THR A 70 7.16 -0.97 3.55
N PHE A 71 6.83 -2.01 2.79
CA PHE A 71 7.74 -2.61 1.81
C PHE A 71 7.14 -2.53 0.42
N THR A 72 7.77 -1.72 -0.45
CA THR A 72 7.26 -1.41 -1.79
C THR A 72 7.93 -2.28 -2.86
N LEU A 73 7.10 -2.94 -3.65
CA LEU A 73 7.45 -3.74 -4.82
C LEU A 73 7.00 -3.00 -6.09
N VAL A 74 7.96 -2.37 -6.75
CA VAL A 74 7.71 -1.69 -8.04
C VAL A 74 7.63 -2.73 -9.15
N THR A 75 6.59 -2.68 -9.97
CA THR A 75 6.43 -3.60 -11.11
C THR A 75 6.97 -2.97 -12.41
N PHE A 76 7.44 -3.81 -13.33
CA PHE A 76 8.00 -3.35 -14.61
C PHE A 76 7.21 -3.84 -15.82
N LYS A 77 6.98 -5.16 -15.91
CA LYS A 77 6.27 -5.79 -17.03
C LYS A 77 5.15 -6.67 -16.50
N ALA A 78 3.93 -6.42 -16.97
CA ALA A 78 2.80 -7.31 -16.78
C ALA A 78 2.85 -8.44 -17.83
N PHE A 79 2.46 -9.64 -17.43
CA PHE A 79 2.23 -10.77 -18.32
C PHE A 79 0.74 -11.11 -18.28
N SER A 80 0.18 -11.49 -19.43
CA SER A 80 -1.23 -11.81 -19.64
C SER A 80 -1.36 -13.10 -20.42
#